data_AF-A0A6N2T8R0-F1
#
_entry.id   AF-A0A6N2T8R0-F1
#
_cell.length_a   1.000
_cell.length_b   1.000
_cell.length_c   1.000
_cell.angle_alpha   90.00
_cell.angle_beta   90.00
_cell.angle_gamma   90.00
#
_symmetry.space_group_name_H-M   'P 1'
#
loop_
_entity.id
_entity.type
_entity.pdbx_description
1 polymer ?
#
loop_
_entity_poly.entity_id
_entity_poly.type
_entity_poly.pdbx_seq_one_letter_code
_entity_poly.pdbx_strand_id
1 'polypeptide(L)'
;MSVAFLLASKNAYFNYGLSLLSNDDPDIKCHEYREIESDHDVLNKYNKIYLVCDKDDYFAYSFLMEKLPVTCLSLDQIAYRCKKLRVLTSSRPSPVSVFNDFTEDERKIVYLYFFKRKKVREIATLTQLKENTIYYRIREIKIKLGAESTRKLPLLLNDFFLVSNT
;
A
#
# COMPACT_ATOMS: atom_id res chain seq x y z
N MET A 1 -10.84 20.01 -12.87
CA MET A 1 -9.50 19.35 -12.99
C MET A 1 -9.76 17.86 -12.95
N SER A 2 -9.28 17.12 -13.94
CA SER A 2 -9.62 15.71 -14.08
C SER A 2 -8.71 14.83 -13.22
N VAL A 3 -9.32 13.85 -12.55
CA VAL A 3 -8.65 12.78 -11.80
C VAL A 3 -8.78 11.48 -12.59
N ALA A 4 -7.72 10.68 -12.65
CA ALA A 4 -7.77 9.34 -13.23
C ALA A 4 -7.65 8.26 -12.15
N PHE A 5 -8.50 7.24 -12.25
CA PHE A 5 -8.35 5.98 -11.52
C PHE A 5 -7.85 4.91 -12.49
N LEU A 6 -6.65 4.39 -12.25
CA LEU A 6 -6.12 3.20 -12.90
C LEU A 6 -6.59 1.98 -12.10
N LEU A 7 -7.42 1.14 -12.70
CA LEU A 7 -8.09 0.03 -12.03
C LEU A 7 -7.23 -1.24 -12.13
N ALA A 8 -6.57 -1.59 -11.03
CA ALA A 8 -5.63 -2.72 -10.91
C ALA A 8 -6.13 -3.83 -9.95
N SER A 9 -7.36 -3.74 -9.45
CA SER A 9 -7.95 -4.80 -8.61
C SER A 9 -8.19 -6.07 -9.44
N LYS A 10 -7.93 -7.22 -8.84
CA LYS A 10 -8.26 -8.56 -9.36
C LYS A 10 -9.78 -8.80 -9.38
N ASN A 11 -10.57 -7.99 -8.68
CA ASN A 11 -12.02 -8.08 -8.69
C ASN A 11 -12.61 -7.36 -9.92
N ALA A 12 -12.86 -8.13 -10.99
CA ALA A 12 -13.42 -7.62 -12.24
C ALA A 12 -14.79 -6.92 -12.06
N TYR A 13 -15.64 -7.41 -11.15
CA TYR A 13 -16.95 -6.78 -10.89
C TYR A 13 -16.81 -5.43 -10.20
N PHE A 14 -15.85 -5.30 -9.28
CA PHE A 14 -15.54 -4.02 -8.66
C PHE A 14 -15.04 -3.00 -9.69
N ASN A 15 -14.09 -3.41 -10.53
CA ASN A 15 -13.57 -2.55 -11.60
C ASN A 15 -14.68 -2.12 -12.57
N TYR A 16 -15.53 -3.06 -12.98
CA TYR A 16 -16.68 -2.76 -13.83
C TYR A 16 -17.63 -1.75 -13.18
N GLY A 17 -17.96 -1.94 -11.90
CA GLY A 17 -18.81 -1.02 -11.14
C GLY A 17 -18.23 0.39 -11.05
N LEU A 18 -16.93 0.54 -10.74
CA LEU A 18 -16.28 1.84 -10.72
C LEU A 18 -16.28 2.51 -12.10
N SER A 19 -15.99 1.76 -13.15
CA SER A 19 -16.04 2.27 -14.53
C SER A 19 -17.41 2.83 -14.88
N LEU A 20 -18.49 2.11 -14.55
CA LEU A 20 -19.86 2.59 -14.73
C LEU A 20 -20.13 3.89 -13.95
N LEU A 21 -19.77 3.92 -12.66
CA LEU A 21 -19.97 5.12 -11.83
C LEU A 21 -19.16 6.32 -12.34
N SER A 22 -18.00 6.09 -12.94
CA SER A 22 -17.15 7.15 -13.50
C SER A 22 -17.68 7.76 -14.80
N ASN A 23 -18.55 7.04 -15.53
CA ASN A 23 -19.16 7.58 -16.75
C ASN A 23 -20.01 8.80 -16.44
N ASP A 24 -20.76 8.73 -15.34
CA ASP A 24 -21.64 9.81 -14.85
C ASP A 24 -20.90 10.82 -13.96
N ASP A 25 -19.63 10.57 -13.60
CA ASP A 25 -18.81 11.48 -12.80
C ASP A 25 -18.04 12.46 -13.72
N PRO A 26 -18.19 13.79 -13.54
CA PRO A 26 -17.49 14.78 -14.36
C PRO A 26 -16.02 14.97 -13.95
N ASP A 27 -15.65 14.56 -12.74
CA ASP A 27 -14.36 14.88 -12.11
C ASP A 27 -13.39 13.69 -12.15
N ILE A 28 -13.90 12.46 -12.05
CA ILE A 28 -13.11 11.22 -12.02
C ILE A 28 -13.40 10.35 -13.25
N LYS A 29 -12.35 9.88 -13.92
CA LYS A 29 -12.45 8.89 -15.01
C LYS A 29 -11.63 7.64 -14.69
N CYS A 30 -12.21 6.47 -14.96
CA CYS A 30 -11.56 5.18 -14.78
C CYS A 30 -10.91 4.70 -16.07
N HIS A 31 -9.76 4.05 -15.92
CA HIS A 31 -9.02 3.37 -16.99
C HIS A 31 -8.60 1.99 -16.48
N GLU A 32 -8.60 0.99 -17.35
CA GLU A 32 -8.05 -0.32 -17.03
C GLU A 32 -6.53 -0.20 -16.88
N TYR A 33 -5.98 -0.68 -15.76
CA TYR A 33 -4.53 -0.75 -15.59
C TYR A 33 -4.01 -1.97 -16.35
N ARG A 34 -3.06 -1.75 -17.27
CA ARG A 34 -2.39 -2.83 -18.00
C ARG A 34 -0.95 -2.96 -17.54
N GLU A 35 -0.09 -1.99 -17.85
CA GLU A 35 1.29 -1.91 -17.39
C GLU A 35 1.77 -0.45 -17.35
N ILE A 36 2.84 -0.15 -16.59
CA ILE A 36 3.34 1.24 -16.40
C ILE A 36 3.72 1.91 -17.74
N GLU A 37 4.28 1.15 -18.68
CA GLU A 37 4.78 1.68 -19.96
C GLU A 37 3.66 1.99 -20.96
N SER A 38 2.48 1.37 -20.82
CA SER A 38 1.33 1.64 -21.69
C SER A 38 0.53 2.88 -21.30
N ASP A 39 0.77 3.42 -20.10
CA ASP A 39 -0.11 4.41 -19.47
C ASP A 39 0.45 5.85 -19.54
N HIS A 40 1.54 6.10 -20.28
CA HIS A 40 2.16 7.43 -20.42
C HIS A 40 1.18 8.52 -20.88
N ASP A 41 0.24 8.18 -21.77
CA ASP A 41 -0.78 9.13 -22.23
C ASP A 41 -1.77 9.52 -21.12
N VAL A 42 -2.08 8.58 -20.22
CA VAL A 42 -2.91 8.86 -19.04
C VAL A 42 -2.11 9.70 -18.04
N LEU A 43 -0.83 9.36 -17.84
CA LEU A 43 0.07 10.09 -16.94
C LEU A 43 0.19 11.59 -17.30
N ASN A 44 0.16 11.92 -18.59
CA ASN A 44 0.28 13.30 -19.07
C ASN A 44 -1.05 14.05 -19.15
N LYS A 45 -2.18 13.35 -19.24
CA LYS A 45 -3.52 13.94 -19.46
C LYS A 45 -4.22 14.39 -18.18
N TYR A 46 -3.88 13.80 -17.04
CA TYR A 46 -4.60 14.01 -15.78
C TYR A 46 -3.71 14.66 -14.72
N ASN A 47 -4.28 15.59 -13.97
CA ASN A 47 -3.54 16.33 -12.93
C ASN A 47 -3.26 15.46 -11.69
N LYS A 48 -4.08 14.43 -11.48
CA LYS A 48 -3.96 13.53 -10.33
C LYS A 48 -4.37 12.13 -10.72
N ILE A 49 -3.54 11.16 -10.34
CA ILE A 49 -3.69 9.79 -10.77
C ILE A 49 -3.62 8.88 -9.55
N TYR A 50 -4.60 8.00 -9.47
CA TYR A 50 -4.69 7.00 -8.44
C TYR A 50 -4.66 5.61 -9.03
N LEU A 51 -3.82 4.73 -8.48
CA LEU A 51 -3.87 3.30 -8.78
C LEU A 51 -4.76 2.62 -7.73
N VAL A 52 -5.92 2.15 -8.17
CA VAL A 52 -6.89 1.44 -7.33
C VAL A 52 -6.55 -0.04 -7.34
N CYS A 53 -6.12 -0.57 -6.20
CA CYS A 53 -5.65 -1.96 -6.10
C CYS A 53 -6.25 -2.69 -4.90
N ASP A 54 -6.16 -4.01 -4.92
CA ASP A 54 -6.55 -4.83 -3.79
C ASP A 54 -5.61 -4.58 -2.60
N LYS A 55 -6.16 -4.75 -1.41
CA LYS A 55 -5.44 -4.60 -0.15
C LYS A 55 -4.14 -5.42 -0.10
N ASP A 56 -4.16 -6.64 -0.62
CA ASP A 56 -3.01 -7.54 -0.59
C ASP A 56 -1.88 -7.10 -1.53
N ASP A 57 -2.21 -6.34 -2.59
CA ASP A 57 -1.24 -5.81 -3.56
C ASP A 57 -0.85 -4.36 -3.25
N TYR A 58 -1.56 -3.68 -2.34
CA TYR A 58 -1.38 -2.26 -2.02
C TYR A 58 0.06 -1.89 -1.68
N PHE A 59 0.74 -2.68 -0.85
CA PHE A 59 2.15 -2.43 -0.54
C PHE A 59 3.05 -2.54 -1.78
N ALA A 60 2.89 -3.62 -2.56
CA ALA A 60 3.72 -3.88 -3.73
C ALA A 60 3.55 -2.78 -4.78
N TYR A 61 2.30 -2.41 -5.07
CA TYR A 61 2.02 -1.31 -5.98
C TYR A 61 2.49 0.03 -5.44
N SER A 62 2.30 0.31 -4.14
CA SER A 62 2.81 1.55 -3.54
C SER A 62 4.32 1.69 -3.76
N PHE A 63 5.06 0.59 -3.61
CA PHE A 63 6.50 0.55 -3.85
C PHE A 63 6.85 0.72 -5.34
N LEU A 64 6.16 0.03 -6.25
CA LEU A 64 6.37 0.17 -7.70
C LEU A 64 6.08 1.59 -8.20
N MET A 65 5.10 2.26 -7.62
CA MET A 65 4.67 3.60 -8.00
C MET A 65 5.45 4.72 -7.30
N GLU A 66 6.38 4.42 -6.38
CA GLU A 66 7.11 5.42 -5.59
C GLU A 66 7.78 6.51 -6.45
N LYS A 67 8.27 6.13 -7.63
CA LYS A 67 8.98 7.04 -8.55
C LYS A 67 8.07 7.68 -9.61
N LEU A 68 6.78 7.42 -9.55
CA LEU A 68 5.79 7.91 -10.50
C LEU A 68 4.84 8.89 -9.81
N PRO A 69 4.20 9.82 -10.55
CA PRO A 69 3.21 10.73 -10.00
C PRO A 69 1.85 10.02 -9.76
N VAL A 70 1.88 8.80 -9.23
CA VAL A 70 0.73 7.92 -9.03
C VAL A 70 0.60 7.60 -7.55
N THR A 71 -0.56 7.88 -6.97
CA THR A 71 -0.86 7.52 -5.57
C THR A 71 -1.67 6.23 -5.53
N CYS A 72 -1.22 5.21 -4.80
CA CYS A 72 -2.02 4.01 -4.63
C CYS A 72 -3.21 4.26 -3.68
N LEU A 73 -4.35 3.67 -4.01
CA LEU A 73 -5.54 3.61 -3.16
C LEU A 73 -5.94 2.15 -2.98
N SER A 74 -6.20 1.77 -1.73
CA SER A 74 -6.96 0.56 -1.43
C SER A 74 -8.46 0.80 -1.62
N LEU A 75 -9.22 -0.27 -1.84
CA LEU A 75 -10.65 -0.20 -2.18
C LEU A 75 -11.50 0.55 -1.13
N ASP A 76 -11.14 0.43 0.15
CA ASP A 76 -11.81 1.10 1.28
C ASP A 76 -11.62 2.63 1.30
N GLN A 77 -10.67 3.15 0.52
CA GLN A 77 -10.45 4.58 0.36
C GLN A 77 -11.33 5.19 -0.74
N ILE A 78 -12.20 4.41 -1.38
CA ILE A 78 -13.10 4.87 -2.42
C ILE A 78 -14.53 4.83 -1.89
N ALA A 79 -15.22 5.95 -2.02
CA ALA A 79 -16.62 6.08 -1.62
C ALA A 79 -17.46 6.66 -2.74
N TYR A 80 -18.70 6.17 -2.87
CA TYR A 80 -19.72 6.79 -3.70
C TYR A 80 -20.72 7.50 -2.78
N ARG A 81 -20.72 8.83 -2.79
CA ARG A 81 -21.58 9.66 -1.94
C ARG A 81 -22.12 10.85 -2.70
N CYS A 82 -23.38 11.18 -2.48
CA CYS A 82 -24.07 12.28 -3.17
C CYS A 82 -23.94 12.17 -4.70
N LYS A 83 -24.09 10.96 -5.24
CA LYS A 83 -23.97 10.62 -6.66
C LYS A 83 -22.59 10.92 -7.30
N LYS A 84 -21.53 10.99 -6.50
CA LYS A 84 -20.17 11.22 -6.97
C LYS A 84 -19.18 10.24 -6.35
N LEU A 85 -18.17 9.86 -7.12
CA LEU A 85 -17.00 9.15 -6.63
C LEU A 85 -16.13 10.10 -5.81
N ARG A 86 -15.55 9.58 -4.73
CA ARG A 86 -14.69 10.34 -3.82
C ARG A 86 -13.56 9.47 -3.33
N VAL A 87 -12.41 10.10 -3.15
CA VAL A 87 -11.27 9.52 -2.44
C VAL A 87 -11.31 9.97 -0.99
N LEU A 88 -11.29 9.02 -0.07
CA LEU A 88 -11.15 9.26 1.35
C LEU A 88 -9.67 9.45 1.68
N THR A 89 -9.28 10.66 2.06
CA THR A 89 -7.91 10.97 2.45
C THR A 89 -7.60 10.37 3.82
N SER A 90 -6.56 9.55 3.89
CA SER A 90 -5.99 9.06 5.15
C SER A 90 -4.90 10.01 5.61
N SER A 91 -4.84 10.30 6.91
CA SER A 91 -3.70 10.99 7.53
C SER A 91 -2.52 10.06 7.82
N ARG A 92 -2.66 8.75 7.52
CA ARG A 92 -1.59 7.77 7.76
C ARG A 92 -0.47 7.94 6.72
N PRO A 93 0.79 7.75 7.12
CA PRO A 93 1.91 7.75 6.17
C PRO A 93 1.75 6.61 5.16
N SER A 94 2.29 6.81 3.94
CA SER A 94 2.29 5.76 2.93
C SER A 94 3.13 4.56 3.42
N PRO A 95 2.79 3.33 3.01
CA PRO A 95 3.56 2.14 3.38
C PRO A 95 5.04 2.27 3.01
N VAL A 96 5.32 2.91 1.88
CA VAL A 96 6.69 3.14 1.37
C VAL A 96 7.46 4.08 2.28
N SER A 97 6.84 5.19 2.72
CA SER A 97 7.48 6.10 3.69
C SER A 97 7.86 5.36 4.97
N VAL A 98 6.94 4.56 5.53
CA VAL A 98 7.19 3.77 6.73
C VAL A 98 8.30 2.74 6.51
N PHE A 99 8.29 2.06 5.36
CA PHE A 99 9.33 1.10 5.02
C PHE A 99 10.71 1.76 4.85
N ASN A 100 10.72 2.98 4.30
CA ASN A 100 11.93 3.75 4.07
C ASN A 100 12.54 4.30 5.37
N ASP A 101 11.75 4.49 6.43
CA ASP A 101 12.24 4.86 7.77
C ASP A 101 12.98 3.72 8.50
N PHE A 102 12.89 2.49 8.00
CA PHE A 102 13.64 1.35 8.51
C PHE A 102 15.05 1.27 7.92
N THR A 103 15.99 0.78 8.73
CA THR A 103 17.34 0.41 8.26
C THR A 103 17.30 -0.84 7.39
N GLU A 104 18.35 -1.11 6.62
CA GLU A 104 18.42 -2.32 5.77
C GLU A 104 18.19 -3.63 6.56
N ASP A 105 18.81 -3.75 7.74
CA ASP A 105 18.59 -4.91 8.62
C ASP A 105 17.13 -5.01 9.08
N GLU A 106 16.52 -3.89 9.46
CA GLU A 106 15.12 -3.83 9.88
C GLU A 106 14.17 -4.20 8.72
N ARG A 107 14.41 -3.67 7.52
CA ARG A 107 13.66 -4.03 6.30
C ARG A 107 13.75 -5.52 6.00
N LYS A 108 14.96 -6.10 6.09
CA LYS A 108 15.18 -7.53 5.90
C LYS A 108 14.46 -8.36 6.97
N ILE A 109 14.49 -7.93 8.22
CA ILE A 109 13.75 -8.57 9.33
C ILE A 109 12.24 -8.48 9.09
N VAL A 110 11.70 -7.31 8.74
CA VAL A 110 10.27 -7.12 8.40
C VAL A 110 9.88 -8.04 7.25
N TYR A 111 10.67 -8.08 6.17
CA TYR A 111 10.43 -8.97 5.03
C TYR A 111 10.32 -10.44 5.44
N LEU A 112 11.32 -10.95 6.16
CA LEU A 112 11.38 -12.36 6.53
C LEU A 112 10.32 -12.72 7.59
N TYR A 113 10.12 -11.87 8.59
CA TYR A 113 9.21 -12.12 9.70
C TYR A 113 7.74 -11.95 9.31
N PHE A 114 7.41 -10.86 8.62
CA PHE A 114 6.03 -10.50 8.33
C PHE A 114 5.53 -11.05 7.00
N PHE A 115 6.27 -10.82 5.91
CA PHE A 115 5.84 -11.24 4.57
C PHE A 115 6.12 -12.73 4.33
N LYS A 116 7.27 -13.26 4.79
CA LYS A 116 7.64 -14.68 4.62
C LYS A 116 7.30 -15.59 5.81
N ARG A 117 6.75 -15.03 6.89
CA ARG A 117 6.32 -15.76 8.09
C ARG A 117 7.41 -16.67 8.70
N LYS A 118 8.69 -16.26 8.60
CA LYS A 118 9.84 -17.01 9.13
C LYS A 118 9.97 -16.84 10.64
N LYS A 119 10.43 -17.89 11.32
CA LYS A 119 10.73 -17.84 12.76
C LYS A 119 12.03 -17.09 13.02
N VAL A 120 12.19 -16.48 14.20
CA VAL A 120 13.39 -15.71 14.57
C VAL A 120 14.68 -16.50 14.38
N ARG A 121 14.69 -17.79 14.73
CA ARG A 121 15.83 -18.69 14.51
C ARG A 121 16.20 -18.83 13.03
N GLU A 122 15.22 -18.95 12.14
CA GLU A 122 15.46 -19.02 10.69
C GLU A 122 15.97 -17.67 10.16
N ILE A 123 15.41 -16.57 10.66
CA ILE A 123 15.86 -15.22 10.31
C ILE A 123 17.31 -15.04 10.71
N ALA A 124 17.70 -15.46 11.92
CA ALA A 124 19.08 -15.42 12.42
C ALA A 124 20.05 -16.11 11.46
N THR A 125 19.68 -17.28 10.94
CA THR A 125 20.48 -17.99 9.95
C THR A 125 20.56 -17.23 8.62
N LEU A 126 19.45 -16.70 8.11
CA LEU A 126 19.38 -16.00 6.82
C LEU A 126 20.02 -14.59 6.83
N THR A 127 20.09 -13.95 8.00
CA THR A 127 20.70 -12.63 8.17
C THR A 127 22.11 -12.69 8.76
N GLN A 128 22.55 -13.87 9.22
CA GLN A 128 23.79 -14.06 9.98
C GLN A 128 23.84 -13.22 11.28
N LEU A 129 22.68 -12.82 11.80
CA LEU A 129 22.55 -12.08 13.06
C LEU A 129 22.25 -13.04 14.21
N LYS A 130 22.59 -12.64 15.45
CA LYS A 130 22.17 -13.37 16.64
C LYS A 130 20.67 -13.17 16.88
N GLU A 131 20.00 -14.19 17.44
CA GLU A 131 18.56 -14.08 17.76
C GLU A 131 18.25 -12.88 18.68
N ASN A 132 19.09 -12.62 19.68
CA ASN A 132 18.94 -11.45 20.57
C ASN A 132 19.00 -10.12 19.80
N THR A 133 19.85 -10.03 18.77
CA THR A 133 19.93 -8.85 17.90
C THR A 133 18.63 -8.68 17.12
N ILE A 134 18.01 -9.77 16.64
CA ILE A 134 16.73 -9.70 15.94
C ILE A 134 15.62 -9.25 16.88
N TYR A 135 15.54 -9.78 18.10
CA TYR A 135 14.56 -9.32 19.09
C TYR A 135 14.73 -7.84 19.43
N TYR A 136 15.98 -7.38 19.57
CA TYR A 136 16.27 -5.96 19.76
C TYR A 136 15.78 -5.11 18.58
N ARG A 137 16.08 -5.50 17.33
CA ARG A 137 15.60 -4.80 16.13
C ARG A 137 14.07 -4.82 16.00
N ILE A 138 13.41 -5.92 16.34
CA ILE A 138 11.95 -6.01 16.39
C ILE A 138 11.39 -4.96 17.37
N ARG A 139 12.03 -4.76 18.52
CA ARG A 139 11.64 -3.71 19.47
C ARG A 139 11.82 -2.32 18.88
N GLU A 140 12.95 -2.04 18.24
CA GLU A 140 13.20 -0.76 17.56
C GLU A 140 12.15 -0.47 16.48
N ILE A 141 11.81 -1.47 15.66
CA ILE A 141 10.74 -1.36 14.64
C ILE A 141 9.41 -0.97 15.31
N LYS A 142 9.03 -1.61 16.42
CA LYS A 142 7.79 -1.26 17.13
C LYS A 142 7.78 0.18 17.63
N ILE A 143 8.93 0.66 18.13
CA ILE A 143 9.09 2.04 18.61
C ILE A 143 8.91 3.02 17.43
N LYS A 144 9.54 2.75 16.29
CA LYS A 144 9.37 3.55 15.06
C LYS A 144 7.91 3.58 14.57
N LEU A 145 7.17 2.50 14.77
CA LEU A 145 5.74 2.41 14.47
C LEU A 145 4.84 3.06 15.55
N GLY A 146 5.42 3.75 16.54
CA GLY A 146 4.68 4.45 17.58
C GLY A 146 4.03 3.56 18.63
N ALA A 147 4.51 2.32 18.79
CA ALA A 147 3.93 1.35 19.72
C ALA A 147 4.82 1.06 20.92
N GLU A 148 4.29 1.28 22.12
CA GLU A 148 4.94 0.91 23.38
C GLU A 148 4.80 -0.60 23.65
N SER A 149 5.73 -1.39 23.10
CA SER A 149 6.12 -2.78 23.41
C SER A 149 5.07 -3.92 23.39
N THR A 150 3.82 -3.70 23.83
CA THR A 150 2.80 -4.74 24.12
C THR A 150 2.06 -5.22 22.87
N ARG A 151 1.93 -4.39 21.84
CA ARG A 151 1.31 -4.81 20.58
C ARG A 151 2.20 -5.82 19.85
N LYS A 152 1.58 -6.86 19.29
CA LYS A 152 2.28 -7.85 18.45
C LYS A 152 2.74 -7.15 17.16
N LEU A 153 4.03 -7.30 16.81
CA LEU A 153 4.60 -6.67 15.61
C LEU A 153 3.77 -6.92 14.33
N PRO A 154 3.24 -8.15 14.07
CA PRO A 154 2.42 -8.37 12.90
C PRO A 154 1.15 -7.51 12.83
N LEU A 155 0.53 -7.18 13.97
CA LEU A 155 -0.66 -6.32 13.98
C LEU A 155 -0.30 -4.89 13.59
N LEU A 156 0.81 -4.37 14.12
CA LEU A 156 1.31 -3.04 13.75
C LEU A 156 1.64 -2.99 12.26
N LEU A 157 2.35 -3.99 11.75
CA LEU A 157 2.71 -4.06 10.33
C LEU A 157 1.47 -4.20 9.44
N ASN A 158 0.40 -4.87 9.88
CA ASN A 158 -0.86 -4.88 9.12
C ASN A 158 -1.42 -3.46 8.95
N ASP A 159 -1.43 -2.63 9.99
CA ASP A 159 -2.02 -1.29 9.92
C ASP A 159 -1.38 -0.38 8.84
N PHE A 160 -0.14 -0.67 8.45
CA PHE A 160 0.61 0.07 7.43
C PHE A 160 0.76 -0.68 6.11
N PHE A 161 1.02 -1.98 6.14
CA PHE A 161 1.35 -2.78 4.95
C PHE A 161 0.16 -3.58 4.40
N LEU A 162 -0.88 -3.80 5.20
CA LEU A 162 -2.08 -4.54 4.84
C LEU A 162 -3.32 -3.82 5.43
N VAL A 163 -3.76 -2.74 4.79
CA VAL A 163 -4.84 -1.82 5.26
C VAL A 163 -5.95 -2.54 6.04
N SER A 164 -5.91 -2.50 7.37
CA SER A 164 -6.77 -3.31 8.26
C SER A 164 -8.27 -3.22 7.92
N ASN A 165 -8.97 -4.36 7.93
CA ASN A 165 -10.44 -4.38 7.81
C ASN A 165 -11.00 -3.85 9.14
N THR A 166 -11.23 -2.56 9.25
CA THR A 166 -12.03 -1.97 10.33
C THR A 166 -13.40 -1.63 9.81
#